data_AF-A0A9N8HIW8-F1
#
_entry.id   AF-A0A9N8HIW8-F1
#
_cell.length_a   1.000
_cell.length_b   1.000
_cell.length_c   1.000
_cell.angle_alpha   90.00
_cell.angle_beta   90.00
_cell.angle_gamma   90.00
#
_symmetry.space_group_name_H-M   'P 1'
#
loop_
_entity.id
_entity.type
_entity.pdbx_description
1 polymer ?
#
loop_
_entity_poly.entity_id
_entity_poly.type
_entity_poly.pdbx_seq_one_letter_code
_entity_poly.pdbx_strand_id
1 'polypeptide(L)'
;MGKAKKRSKGSSGGDSGGATTTWDSAHHSLRQEQQANKRYKKQQQRQEEGEGEGEGKQPVKEDKHQVKEERRFKLTAKLTHDSREKREGAKLRLNITKTQREIETLRERLRKWDNAEEQERLDEEERKRKEPPKKKGRLGPESWKLKGAARPAWMVNEFDVRYECPHLKAHEKAREKAKRVQNLLILYKGKFGQQFADNDLSYPYRRQLLALLMQYGLLNKEAKKYKTARTALLECLDLDGIQHPITNARCHLMRLYLQVNRPQSVHELWNTRLSAAGNQETSVWVLYSVALVEYIRWNDFGESTRQQAEQALLRAFAGNPLCAYYLAFADFFHQYMEYTDDIEDADDPLGQAIEYCHDEQMGMWMGTEGALQWVQDTLLRAKADFDWNRRLEMIEAEQKANGEDDQNGEEEDEEESQEDQADLLMFVGMFRTTMEMLEANGSLARVPPAIVEDAKDNNQQSEGQEKKDQESEEGEGSPDDSD
;
A
#
# COMPACT_ATOMS: atom_id res chain seq x y z
N MET A 1 40.82 -44.03 -19.14
CA MET A 1 41.66 -45.04 -18.45
C MET A 1 43.06 -44.46 -18.25
N GLY A 2 43.44 -44.13 -17.03
CA GLY A 2 44.74 -43.53 -16.71
C GLY A 2 45.11 -43.82 -15.26
N LYS A 3 46.22 -44.52 -15.05
CA LYS A 3 46.58 -45.28 -13.84
C LYS A 3 46.96 -44.41 -12.65
N ALA A 4 46.44 -44.79 -11.48
CA ALA A 4 46.79 -44.27 -10.16
C ALA A 4 48.22 -44.67 -9.73
N LYS A 5 48.96 -43.74 -9.14
CA LYS A 5 50.29 -43.96 -8.57
C LYS A 5 50.26 -43.69 -7.06
N LYS A 6 50.28 -44.77 -6.28
CA LYS A 6 50.47 -44.78 -4.82
C LYS A 6 51.86 -44.22 -4.48
N ARG A 7 51.94 -43.36 -3.45
CA ARG A 7 53.20 -43.03 -2.77
C ARG A 7 53.06 -43.33 -1.28
N SER A 8 54.02 -44.13 -0.83
CA SER A 8 54.24 -44.68 0.51
C SER A 8 54.60 -43.60 1.52
N LYS A 9 54.03 -43.71 2.73
CA LYS A 9 54.45 -42.98 3.93
C LYS A 9 55.68 -43.65 4.53
N GLY A 10 56.76 -42.88 4.69
CA GLY A 10 57.94 -43.23 5.47
C GLY A 10 57.76 -42.76 6.92
N SER A 11 58.06 -43.68 7.83
CA SER A 11 58.10 -43.55 9.28
C SER A 11 59.43 -42.91 9.71
N SER A 12 59.39 -41.97 10.66
CA SER A 12 60.52 -41.69 11.54
C SER A 12 59.99 -41.24 12.89
N GLY A 13 60.20 -42.08 13.89
CA GLY A 13 59.88 -41.83 15.29
C GLY A 13 60.77 -40.73 15.88
N GLY A 14 60.18 -40.00 16.82
CA GLY A 14 60.85 -39.11 17.75
C GLY A 14 60.23 -39.34 19.12
N ASP A 15 60.98 -40.04 19.95
CA ASP A 15 60.69 -40.44 21.32
C ASP A 15 60.90 -39.24 22.25
N SER A 16 59.91 -38.90 23.07
CA SER A 16 60.11 -38.02 24.23
C SER A 16 59.02 -38.29 25.26
N GLY A 17 59.41 -38.97 26.33
CA GLY A 17 58.59 -39.20 27.51
C GLY A 17 58.21 -37.90 28.23
N GLY A 18 57.04 -37.93 28.85
CA GLY A 18 56.55 -36.87 29.72
C GLY A 18 55.32 -37.36 30.48
N ALA A 19 55.54 -37.77 31.73
CA ALA A 19 54.49 -38.14 32.66
C ALA A 19 53.61 -36.93 33.02
N THR A 20 52.29 -37.04 32.86
CA THR A 20 51.26 -36.32 33.63
C THR A 20 49.87 -36.92 33.35
N THR A 21 49.61 -38.12 33.88
CA THR A 21 48.25 -38.62 34.12
C THR A 21 47.60 -37.85 35.28
N THR A 22 46.26 -37.72 35.22
CA THR A 22 45.29 -37.40 36.30
C THR A 22 44.58 -36.03 36.31
N TRP A 23 44.39 -35.35 35.17
CA TRP A 23 43.38 -34.25 35.07
C TRP A 23 42.37 -34.37 33.92
N ASP A 24 42.66 -35.14 32.86
CA ASP A 24 41.74 -35.29 31.70
C ASP A 24 40.55 -36.24 31.92
N SER A 25 40.62 -37.14 32.91
CA SER A 25 39.52 -38.08 33.18
C SER A 25 38.27 -37.41 33.78
N ALA A 26 38.45 -36.32 34.55
CA ALA A 26 37.32 -35.62 35.19
C ALA A 26 36.49 -34.80 34.19
N HIS A 27 37.15 -34.15 33.22
CA HIS A 27 36.47 -33.38 32.17
C HIS A 27 35.74 -34.26 31.15
N HIS A 28 36.28 -35.45 30.86
CA HIS A 28 35.60 -36.41 29.99
C HIS A 28 34.33 -36.98 30.65
N SER A 29 34.39 -37.25 31.96
CA SER A 29 33.24 -37.68 32.76
C SER A 29 32.11 -36.64 32.79
N LEU A 30 32.45 -35.37 33.08
CA LEU A 30 31.46 -34.28 33.12
C LEU A 30 30.78 -34.06 31.75
N ARG A 31 31.52 -34.25 30.65
CA ARG A 31 30.99 -34.11 29.29
C ARG A 31 30.06 -35.29 28.92
N GLN A 32 30.36 -36.49 29.39
CA GLN A 32 29.47 -37.64 29.24
C GLN A 32 28.20 -37.49 30.07
N GLU A 33 28.30 -36.99 31.30
CA GLU A 33 27.16 -36.71 32.18
C GLU A 33 26.24 -35.62 31.61
N GLN A 34 26.81 -34.54 31.05
CA GLN A 34 26.03 -33.51 30.34
C GLN A 34 25.33 -34.06 29.09
N GLN A 35 25.95 -34.99 28.38
CA GLN A 35 25.32 -35.66 27.23
C GLN A 35 24.20 -36.63 27.67
N ALA A 36 24.40 -37.34 28.78
CA ALA A 36 23.38 -38.21 29.38
C ALA A 36 22.17 -37.40 29.86
N ASN A 37 22.39 -36.29 30.58
CA ASN A 37 21.31 -35.40 31.03
C ASN A 37 20.54 -34.77 29.86
N LYS A 38 21.21 -34.39 28.77
CA LYS A 38 20.52 -33.92 27.54
C LYS A 38 19.67 -35.01 26.90
N ARG A 39 20.12 -36.26 26.89
CA ARG A 39 19.35 -37.40 26.38
C ARG A 39 18.15 -37.70 27.27
N TYR A 40 18.34 -37.72 28.59
CA TYR A 40 17.28 -37.93 29.57
C TYR A 40 16.18 -36.87 29.46
N LYS A 41 16.56 -35.59 29.37
CA LYS A 41 15.61 -34.49 29.21
C LYS A 41 14.82 -34.54 27.89
N LYS A 42 15.46 -35.00 26.81
CA LYS A 42 14.80 -35.24 25.52
C LYS A 42 13.87 -36.44 25.55
N GLN A 43 14.14 -37.44 26.41
CA GLN A 43 13.30 -38.61 26.61
C GLN A 43 12.06 -38.28 27.46
N GLN A 44 12.22 -37.51 28.54
CA GLN A 44 11.10 -36.97 29.31
C GLN A 44 10.17 -36.11 28.45
N GLN A 45 10.72 -35.23 27.62
CA GLN A 45 9.92 -34.41 26.71
C GLN A 45 9.11 -35.26 25.70
N ARG A 46 9.66 -36.40 25.26
CA ARG A 46 8.95 -37.35 24.39
C ARG A 46 7.89 -38.17 25.12
N GLN A 47 8.06 -38.42 26.41
CA GLN A 47 7.05 -39.09 27.22
C GLN A 47 5.89 -38.14 27.56
N GLU A 48 6.19 -36.88 27.87
CA GLU A 48 5.17 -35.83 28.06
C GLU A 48 4.39 -35.54 26.77
N GLU A 49 5.02 -35.66 25.59
CA GLU A 49 4.35 -35.51 24.29
C GLU A 49 3.58 -36.78 23.85
N GLY A 50 3.82 -37.93 24.49
CA GLY A 50 3.32 -39.25 24.04
C GLY A 50 2.07 -39.78 24.76
N GLU A 51 1.63 -39.17 25.86
CA GLU A 51 0.46 -39.65 26.64
C GLU A 51 -0.84 -38.86 26.36
N GLY A 52 -0.90 -38.13 25.24
CA GLY A 52 -2.06 -37.35 24.81
C GLY A 52 -2.70 -37.84 23.51
N GLU A 53 -2.90 -39.15 23.33
CA GLU A 53 -3.76 -39.67 22.26
C GLU A 53 -5.23 -39.56 22.71
N GLY A 54 -5.81 -38.40 22.42
CA GLY A 54 -7.20 -38.08 22.64
C GLY A 54 -7.54 -36.75 21.97
N GLU A 55 -7.87 -36.83 20.69
CA GLU A 55 -8.63 -35.87 19.87
C GLU A 55 -8.07 -34.43 19.71
N GLY A 56 -7.73 -34.11 18.46
CA GLY A 56 -7.76 -32.74 17.89
C GLY A 56 -6.75 -31.72 18.41
N LYS A 57 -5.49 -31.76 17.93
CA LYS A 57 -4.52 -30.67 18.15
C LYS A 57 -3.75 -30.26 16.89
N GLN A 58 -4.25 -29.22 16.22
CA GLN A 58 -3.46 -28.10 15.68
C GLN A 58 -3.96 -26.82 16.38
N PRO A 59 -3.18 -25.72 16.57
CA PRO A 59 -1.76 -25.49 16.29
C PRO A 59 -0.95 -25.00 17.54
N VAL A 60 -0.03 -25.79 18.08
CA VAL A 60 0.87 -25.39 19.21
C VAL A 60 2.07 -24.53 18.74
N LYS A 61 2.21 -24.28 17.43
CA LYS A 61 3.36 -23.55 16.87
C LYS A 61 3.22 -22.02 16.96
N GLU A 62 2.02 -21.49 16.77
CA GLU A 62 1.76 -20.04 16.86
C GLU A 62 1.96 -19.52 18.28
N ASP A 63 1.51 -20.31 19.26
CA ASP A 63 1.58 -19.97 20.68
C ASP A 63 3.04 -19.81 21.16
N LYS A 64 3.97 -20.61 20.61
CA LYS A 64 5.41 -20.48 20.91
C LYS A 64 6.03 -19.23 20.27
N HIS A 65 5.52 -18.77 19.13
CA HIS A 65 5.99 -17.54 18.48
C HIS A 65 5.55 -16.32 19.29
N GLN A 66 4.26 -16.26 19.63
CA GLN A 66 3.68 -15.18 20.44
C GLN A 66 4.36 -15.07 21.82
N VAL A 67 4.58 -16.19 22.52
CA VAL A 67 5.31 -16.19 23.82
C VAL A 67 6.76 -15.70 23.68
N LYS A 68 7.42 -16.00 22.56
CA LYS A 68 8.80 -15.56 22.29
C LYS A 68 8.85 -14.06 21.96
N GLU A 69 7.87 -13.57 21.19
CA GLU A 69 7.71 -12.15 20.90
C GLU A 69 7.38 -11.35 22.16
N GLU A 70 6.48 -11.85 23.00
CA GLU A 70 6.19 -11.24 24.30
C GLU A 70 7.43 -11.16 25.20
N ARG A 71 8.25 -12.21 25.24
CA ARG A 71 9.49 -12.19 26.03
C ARG A 71 10.49 -11.17 25.49
N ARG A 72 10.66 -11.10 24.17
CA ARG A 72 11.50 -10.08 23.52
C ARG A 72 10.94 -8.68 23.76
N PHE A 73 9.63 -8.52 23.75
CA PHE A 73 8.94 -7.28 24.06
C PHE A 73 9.17 -6.86 25.52
N LYS A 74 9.00 -7.77 26.48
CA LYS A 74 9.26 -7.52 27.91
C LYS A 74 10.72 -7.16 28.19
N LEU A 75 11.67 -7.81 27.52
CA LEU A 75 13.11 -7.51 27.63
C LEU A 75 13.46 -6.14 27.04
N THR A 76 12.97 -5.84 25.85
CA THR A 76 13.19 -4.52 25.24
C THR A 76 12.49 -3.42 26.03
N ALA A 77 11.27 -3.65 26.54
CA ALA A 77 10.52 -2.74 27.43
C ALA A 77 11.34 -2.33 28.66
N LYS A 78 11.99 -3.30 29.31
CA LYS A 78 12.87 -3.07 30.45
C LYS A 78 14.15 -2.29 30.09
N LEU A 79 14.60 -2.35 28.84
CA LEU A 79 15.86 -1.74 28.40
C LEU A 79 15.72 -0.29 27.93
N THR A 80 14.59 0.09 27.31
CA THR A 80 14.45 1.46 26.76
C THR A 80 13.52 2.37 27.57
N HIS A 81 12.79 1.86 28.57
CA HIS A 81 11.77 2.62 29.33
C HIS A 81 10.72 3.36 28.47
N ASP A 82 10.67 3.12 27.16
CA ASP A 82 9.70 3.73 26.27
C ASP A 82 8.37 2.98 26.31
N SER A 83 7.27 3.72 26.28
CA SER A 83 5.95 3.14 26.03
C SER A 83 5.91 2.50 24.62
N ARG A 84 5.03 1.51 24.46
CA ARG A 84 4.76 0.84 23.17
C ARG A 84 4.50 1.86 22.05
N GLU A 85 3.64 2.84 22.33
CA GLU A 85 3.28 3.94 21.41
C GLU A 85 4.50 4.75 20.96
N LYS A 86 5.45 5.05 21.86
CA LYS A 86 6.67 5.79 21.50
C LYS A 86 7.53 5.00 20.52
N ARG A 87 7.57 3.67 20.64
CA ARG A 87 8.32 2.78 19.74
C ARG A 87 7.64 2.66 18.38
N GLU A 88 6.33 2.45 18.37
CA GLU A 88 5.55 2.40 17.13
C GLU A 88 5.66 3.74 16.40
N GLY A 89 5.51 4.86 17.10
CA GLY A 89 5.77 6.19 16.53
C GLY A 89 7.20 6.39 16.04
N ALA A 90 8.22 5.81 16.69
CA ALA A 90 9.60 5.85 16.21
C ALA A 90 9.83 4.99 14.96
N LYS A 91 9.23 3.80 14.89
CA LYS A 91 9.23 2.94 13.69
C LYS A 91 8.56 3.65 12.52
N LEU A 92 7.40 4.26 12.74
CA LEU A 92 6.68 5.04 11.73
C LEU A 92 7.53 6.18 11.19
N ARG A 93 8.18 6.96 12.07
CA ARG A 93 9.12 8.02 11.65
C ARG A 93 10.30 7.49 10.84
N LEU A 94 10.88 6.36 11.27
CA LEU A 94 11.99 5.72 10.54
C LEU A 94 11.54 5.30 9.14
N ASN A 95 10.39 4.63 9.03
CA ASN A 95 9.82 4.20 7.75
C ASN A 95 9.56 5.40 6.83
N ILE A 96 8.93 6.47 7.32
CA ILE A 96 8.73 7.71 6.57
C ILE A 96 10.05 8.24 6.01
N THR A 97 11.10 8.34 6.84
CA THR A 97 12.40 8.85 6.39
C THR A 97 13.12 7.93 5.40
N LYS A 98 12.95 6.61 5.55
CA LYS A 98 13.52 5.60 4.64
C LYS A 98 12.84 5.69 3.27
N THR A 99 11.52 5.61 3.24
CA THR A 99 10.72 5.72 2.01
C THR A 99 10.96 7.05 1.31
N GLN A 100 11.08 8.16 2.05
CA GLN A 100 11.41 9.46 1.45
C GLN A 100 12.76 9.45 0.71
N ARG A 101 13.81 8.90 1.31
CA ARG A 101 15.14 8.82 0.67
C ARG A 101 15.13 7.92 -0.56
N GLU A 102 14.37 6.82 -0.51
CA GLU A 102 14.19 5.91 -1.65
C GLU A 102 13.46 6.61 -2.80
N ILE A 103 12.41 7.37 -2.50
CA ILE A 103 11.70 8.22 -3.48
C ILE A 103 12.65 9.24 -4.10
N GLU A 104 13.43 9.97 -3.30
CA GLU A 104 14.38 10.96 -3.80
C GLU A 104 15.43 10.33 -4.73
N THR A 105 15.98 9.19 -4.33
CA THR A 105 16.95 8.42 -5.13
C THR A 105 16.35 7.96 -6.47
N LEU A 106 15.14 7.41 -6.45
CA LEU A 106 14.46 6.96 -7.66
C LEU A 106 14.01 8.11 -8.54
N ARG A 107 13.55 9.22 -7.96
CA ARG A 107 13.18 10.44 -8.72
C ARG A 107 14.39 11.00 -9.46
N GLU A 108 15.53 11.13 -8.80
CA GLU A 108 16.75 11.63 -9.44
C GLU A 108 17.18 10.74 -10.59
N ARG A 109 17.07 9.42 -10.40
CA ARG A 109 17.38 8.43 -11.43
C ARG A 109 16.42 8.50 -12.62
N LEU A 110 15.11 8.57 -12.38
CA LEU A 110 14.08 8.68 -13.43
C LEU A 110 14.13 10.03 -14.17
N ARG A 111 14.63 11.09 -13.53
CA ARG A 111 14.88 12.39 -14.18
C ARG A 111 16.08 12.36 -15.13
N LYS A 112 17.06 11.49 -14.87
CA LYS A 112 18.32 11.37 -15.60
C LYS A 112 18.47 9.99 -16.24
N TRP A 113 17.39 9.47 -16.82
CA TRP A 113 17.33 8.09 -17.28
C TRP A 113 18.09 7.91 -18.60
N ASP A 114 18.99 6.93 -18.67
CA ASP A 114 19.68 6.50 -19.89
C ASP A 114 19.54 4.96 -20.01
N ASN A 115 18.81 4.50 -21.03
CA ASN A 115 18.57 3.07 -21.27
C ASN A 115 19.88 2.28 -21.45
N ALA A 116 20.91 2.88 -22.06
CA ALA A 116 22.17 2.19 -22.32
C ALA A 116 22.96 1.95 -21.02
N GLU A 117 22.98 2.96 -20.14
CA GLU A 117 23.62 2.85 -18.82
C GLU A 117 22.88 1.84 -17.93
N GLU A 118 21.55 1.81 -18.03
CA GLU A 118 20.74 0.86 -17.27
C GLU A 118 20.98 -0.58 -17.71
N GLN A 119 21.02 -0.83 -19.01
CA GLN A 119 21.32 -2.14 -19.56
C GLN A 119 22.72 -2.62 -19.13
N GLU A 120 23.73 -1.75 -19.23
CA GLU A 120 25.10 -2.08 -18.80
C GLU A 120 25.16 -2.45 -17.31
N ARG A 121 24.37 -1.77 -16.47
CA ARG A 121 24.29 -2.06 -15.04
C ARG A 121 23.63 -3.41 -14.76
N LEU A 122 22.55 -3.74 -15.47
CA LEU A 122 21.91 -5.06 -15.37
C LEU A 122 22.86 -6.17 -15.79
N ASP A 123 23.59 -5.98 -16.89
CA ASP A 123 24.60 -6.92 -17.36
C ASP A 123 25.73 -7.08 -16.32
N GLU A 124 26.17 -5.99 -15.67
CA GLU A 124 27.19 -6.06 -14.61
C GLU A 124 26.68 -6.77 -13.35
N GLU A 125 25.44 -6.53 -12.94
CA GLU A 125 24.80 -7.24 -11.82
C GLU A 125 24.67 -8.75 -12.13
N GLU A 126 24.26 -9.10 -13.35
CA GLU A 126 24.17 -10.50 -13.77
C GLU A 126 25.56 -11.16 -13.78
N ARG A 127 26.60 -10.46 -14.24
CA ARG A 127 27.99 -10.92 -14.15
C ARG A 127 28.44 -11.11 -12.70
N LYS A 128 28.11 -10.20 -11.79
CA LYS A 128 28.43 -10.33 -10.35
C LYS A 128 27.71 -11.51 -9.71
N ARG A 129 26.48 -11.84 -10.15
CA ARG A 129 25.75 -13.03 -9.70
C ARG A 129 26.36 -14.33 -10.21
N LYS A 130 26.85 -14.34 -11.46
CA LYS A 130 27.51 -15.50 -12.07
C LYS A 130 28.93 -15.74 -11.54
N GLU A 131 29.64 -14.70 -11.11
CA GLU A 131 30.97 -14.84 -10.51
C GLU A 131 30.88 -15.46 -9.11
N PRO A 132 31.46 -16.65 -8.86
CA PRO A 132 31.47 -17.23 -7.52
C PRO A 132 32.21 -16.29 -6.57
N PRO A 133 31.73 -16.10 -5.33
CA PRO A 133 32.32 -15.17 -4.39
C PRO A 133 33.80 -15.52 -4.22
N LYS A 134 34.67 -14.64 -4.74
CA LYS A 134 36.13 -14.80 -4.62
C LYS A 134 36.43 -14.86 -3.13
N LYS A 135 36.77 -16.04 -2.63
CA LYS A 135 37.16 -16.24 -1.22
C LYS A 135 38.28 -15.25 -0.94
N LYS A 136 38.02 -14.27 -0.08
CA LYS A 136 39.02 -13.28 0.39
C LYS A 136 40.06 -14.00 1.25
N GLY A 137 40.87 -14.87 0.64
CA GLY A 137 42.12 -15.30 1.22
C GLY A 137 43.04 -14.09 1.34
N ARG A 138 43.86 -14.05 2.39
CA ARG A 138 44.92 -13.04 2.48
C ARG A 138 45.77 -13.18 1.22
N LEU A 139 45.84 -12.09 0.45
CA LEU A 139 46.71 -11.95 -0.70
C LEU A 139 48.13 -12.26 -0.26
N GLY A 140 48.68 -13.39 -0.72
CA GLY A 140 50.01 -13.83 -0.36
C GLY A 140 51.08 -12.81 -0.80
N PRO A 141 52.29 -12.85 -0.24
CA PRO A 141 53.38 -11.94 -0.58
C PRO A 141 53.69 -11.89 -2.09
N GLU A 142 53.37 -12.95 -2.82
CA GLU A 142 53.57 -13.10 -4.27
C GLU A 142 52.66 -12.20 -5.11
N SER A 143 51.56 -11.71 -4.51
CA SER A 143 50.65 -10.74 -5.12
C SER A 143 51.01 -9.29 -4.79
N TRP A 144 52.04 -9.06 -3.96
CA TRP A 144 52.53 -7.73 -3.66
C TRP A 144 53.33 -7.22 -4.85
N LYS A 145 52.68 -6.42 -5.71
CA LYS A 145 53.40 -5.64 -6.71
C LYS A 145 54.21 -4.56 -5.97
N LEU A 146 55.54 -4.61 -6.10
CA LEU A 146 56.45 -3.55 -5.68
C LEU A 146 56.02 -2.22 -6.32
N LYS A 147 55.31 -1.38 -5.56
CA LYS A 147 55.07 0.03 -5.90
C LYS A 147 56.41 0.75 -5.76
N GLY A 148 57.22 0.79 -6.82
CA GLY A 148 58.49 1.52 -6.74
C GLY A 148 59.55 1.26 -7.80
N ALA A 149 59.41 0.25 -8.68
CA ALA A 149 60.28 0.19 -9.85
C ALA A 149 59.89 1.34 -10.79
N ALA A 150 60.68 2.42 -10.77
CA ALA A 150 60.56 3.52 -11.72
C ALA A 150 60.55 2.93 -13.13
N ARG A 151 59.48 3.21 -13.89
CA ARG A 151 59.44 2.83 -15.30
C ARG A 151 60.67 3.42 -15.98
N PRO A 152 61.40 2.66 -16.80
CA PRO A 152 62.55 3.20 -17.53
C PRO A 152 62.14 4.45 -18.30
N ALA A 153 62.96 5.51 -18.26
CA ALA A 153 62.61 6.84 -18.80
C ALA A 153 62.18 6.83 -20.29
N TRP A 154 62.61 5.83 -21.06
CA TRP A 154 62.20 5.64 -22.46
C TRP A 154 60.75 5.15 -22.62
N MET A 155 60.17 4.48 -21.62
CA MET A 155 58.72 4.16 -21.57
C MET A 155 57.86 5.36 -21.13
N VAL A 156 58.47 6.46 -20.71
CA VAL A 156 57.76 7.68 -20.24
C VAL A 156 57.68 8.74 -21.35
N ASN A 157 58.51 8.63 -22.40
CA ASN A 157 58.60 9.58 -23.52
C ASN A 157 58.23 8.94 -24.87
N GLU A 158 57.22 8.08 -24.91
CA GLU A 158 56.49 7.87 -26.16
C GLU A 158 55.41 8.96 -26.23
N PHE A 159 55.66 10.01 -27.01
CA PHE A 159 54.58 10.87 -27.50
C PHE A 159 53.69 10.00 -28.38
N ASP A 160 52.77 9.29 -27.75
CA ASP A 160 51.83 8.40 -28.42
C ASP A 160 50.99 9.25 -29.36
N VAL A 161 51.19 9.06 -30.67
CA VAL A 161 50.42 9.73 -31.72
C VAL A 161 48.94 9.30 -31.70
N ARG A 162 48.60 8.32 -30.85
CA ARG A 162 47.24 7.88 -30.52
C ARG A 162 46.73 8.45 -29.19
N TYR A 163 47.44 9.42 -28.60
CA TYR A 163 47.02 10.07 -27.36
C TYR A 163 45.68 10.80 -27.58
N GLU A 164 44.60 10.14 -27.24
CA GLU A 164 43.30 10.77 -27.05
C GLU A 164 43.32 11.46 -25.69
N CYS A 165 43.21 12.80 -25.69
CA CYS A 165 43.11 13.56 -24.45
C CYS A 165 41.94 13.02 -23.61
N PRO A 166 42.20 12.44 -22.42
CA PRO A 166 41.15 11.83 -21.61
C PRO A 166 40.01 12.79 -21.27
N HIS A 167 40.30 14.08 -21.14
CA HIS A 167 39.30 15.13 -20.89
C HIS A 167 38.40 15.38 -22.10
N LEU A 168 38.94 15.39 -23.33
CA LEU A 168 38.13 15.54 -24.55
C LEU A 168 37.20 14.33 -24.72
N LYS A 169 37.73 13.12 -24.55
CA LYS A 169 36.95 11.88 -24.59
C LYS A 169 35.87 11.84 -23.51
N ALA A 170 36.19 12.27 -22.29
CA ALA A 170 35.21 12.36 -21.20
C ALA A 170 34.10 13.38 -21.53
N HIS A 171 34.46 14.51 -22.14
CA HIS A 171 33.51 15.54 -22.54
C HIS A 171 32.62 15.11 -23.72
N GLU A 172 33.16 14.39 -24.70
CA GLU A 172 32.40 13.78 -25.78
C GLU A 172 31.41 12.73 -25.24
N LYS A 173 31.88 11.81 -24.39
CA LYS A 173 31.00 10.85 -23.70
C LYS A 173 29.93 11.53 -22.86
N ALA A 174 30.25 12.63 -22.18
CA ALA A 174 29.29 13.40 -21.41
C ALA A 174 28.23 14.06 -22.32
N ARG A 175 28.64 14.59 -23.48
CA ARG A 175 27.72 15.15 -24.49
C ARG A 175 26.81 14.07 -25.08
N GLU A 176 27.36 12.91 -25.42
CA GLU A 176 26.57 11.77 -25.91
C GLU A 176 25.58 11.29 -24.85
N LYS A 177 26.02 11.15 -23.60
CA LYS A 177 25.15 10.83 -22.47
C LYS A 177 24.04 11.88 -22.32
N ALA A 178 24.38 13.16 -22.34
CA ALA A 178 23.40 14.24 -22.24
C ALA A 178 22.35 14.22 -23.36
N LYS A 179 22.71 13.76 -24.56
CA LYS A 179 21.75 13.57 -25.68
C LYS A 179 20.81 12.38 -25.48
N ARG A 180 21.26 11.33 -24.79
CA ARG A 180 20.47 10.12 -24.51
C ARG A 180 19.60 10.23 -23.28
N VAL A 181 20.01 11.04 -22.30
CA VAL A 181 19.30 11.20 -21.03
C VAL A 181 17.91 11.77 -21.27
N GLN A 182 16.91 11.09 -20.72
CA GLN A 182 15.50 11.47 -20.79
C GLN A 182 14.92 11.64 -19.39
N ASN A 183 13.96 12.55 -19.27
CA ASN A 183 13.20 12.73 -18.03
C ASN A 183 11.90 11.95 -18.13
N LEU A 184 11.87 10.75 -17.55
CA LEU A 184 10.72 9.85 -17.63
C LEU A 184 9.50 10.38 -16.89
N LEU A 185 9.68 11.22 -15.86
CA LEU A 185 8.58 11.84 -15.11
C LEU A 185 7.71 12.72 -15.99
N ILE A 186 8.30 13.38 -16.98
CA ILE A 186 7.58 14.24 -17.92
C ILE A 186 7.00 13.41 -19.06
N LEU A 187 7.79 12.48 -19.60
CA LEU A 187 7.39 11.68 -20.76
C LEU A 187 6.18 10.79 -20.48
N TYR A 188 6.12 10.19 -19.30
CA TYR A 188 5.07 9.22 -18.95
C TYR A 188 4.01 9.80 -18.00
N LYS A 189 3.95 11.12 -17.81
CA LYS A 189 2.98 11.75 -16.91
C LYS A 189 1.55 11.32 -17.27
N GLY A 190 0.79 10.84 -16.29
CA GLY A 190 -0.56 10.32 -16.45
C GLY A 190 -0.66 8.92 -17.05
N LYS A 191 0.46 8.23 -17.24
CA LYS A 191 0.53 6.85 -17.74
C LYS A 191 1.69 6.08 -17.09
N PHE A 192 2.09 6.43 -15.88
CA PHE A 192 3.24 5.81 -15.21
C PHE A 192 3.06 4.31 -14.99
N GLY A 193 1.83 3.88 -14.71
CA GLY A 193 1.52 2.48 -14.49
C GLY A 193 1.38 1.64 -15.76
N GLN A 194 1.30 2.25 -16.95
CA GLN A 194 1.12 1.51 -18.19
C GLN A 194 2.45 0.97 -18.72
N GLN A 195 2.43 -0.30 -19.11
CA GLN A 195 3.50 -0.93 -19.87
C GLN A 195 3.28 -0.63 -21.36
N PHE A 196 4.27 0.00 -22.00
CA PHE A 196 4.18 0.39 -23.40
C PHE A 196 4.86 -0.60 -24.35
N ALA A 197 5.83 -1.35 -23.85
CA ALA A 197 6.58 -2.35 -24.60
C ALA A 197 7.08 -3.45 -23.66
N ASP A 198 7.24 -4.66 -24.18
CA ASP A 198 7.73 -5.82 -23.41
C ASP A 198 9.17 -5.60 -22.91
N ASN A 199 9.98 -4.86 -23.66
CA ASN A 199 11.37 -4.55 -23.35
C ASN A 199 11.56 -3.18 -22.67
N ASP A 200 10.52 -2.59 -22.07
CA ASP A 200 10.64 -1.32 -21.36
C ASP A 200 11.35 -1.50 -20.01
N LEU A 201 12.67 -1.33 -20.00
CA LEU A 201 13.52 -1.36 -18.80
C LEU A 201 13.11 -0.36 -17.72
N SER A 202 12.39 0.71 -18.10
CA SER A 202 11.96 1.74 -17.14
C SER A 202 10.73 1.33 -16.34
N TYR A 203 9.91 0.42 -16.88
CA TYR A 203 8.60 0.07 -16.34
C TYR A 203 8.64 -0.36 -14.86
N PRO A 204 9.54 -1.27 -14.43
CA PRO A 204 9.61 -1.67 -13.02
C PRO A 204 9.93 -0.51 -12.08
N TYR A 205 10.78 0.43 -12.49
CA TYR A 205 11.17 1.59 -11.68
C TYR A 205 10.06 2.64 -11.62
N ARG A 206 9.28 2.80 -12.70
CA ARG A 206 8.08 3.66 -12.70
C ARG A 206 7.03 3.12 -11.73
N ARG A 207 6.74 1.81 -11.78
CA ARG A 207 5.82 1.15 -10.85
C ARG A 207 6.32 1.21 -9.40
N GLN A 208 7.62 1.00 -9.18
CA GLN A 208 8.23 1.11 -7.86
C GLN A 208 8.09 2.53 -7.28
N LEU A 209 8.28 3.58 -8.11
CA LEU A 209 8.08 4.95 -7.65
C LEU A 209 6.63 5.20 -7.22
N LEU A 210 5.64 4.75 -8.02
CA LEU A 210 4.23 4.87 -7.67
C LEU A 210 3.90 4.16 -6.34
N ALA A 211 4.37 2.92 -6.17
CA ALA A 211 4.18 2.16 -4.94
C ALA A 211 4.80 2.86 -3.73
N LEU A 212 6.01 3.40 -3.86
CA LEU A 212 6.66 4.14 -2.78
C LEU A 212 5.96 5.46 -2.47
N LEU A 213 5.46 6.18 -3.48
CA LEU A 213 4.67 7.39 -3.28
C LEU A 213 3.36 7.10 -2.54
N MET A 214 2.69 6.00 -2.89
CA MET A 214 1.50 5.52 -2.19
C MET A 214 1.81 5.23 -0.73
N GLN A 215 2.82 4.39 -0.47
CA GLN A 215 3.25 4.04 0.87
C GLN A 215 3.64 5.29 1.68
N TYR A 216 4.36 6.22 1.08
CA TYR A 216 4.73 7.48 1.74
C TYR A 216 3.50 8.32 2.07
N GLY A 217 2.50 8.38 1.19
CA GLY A 217 1.22 9.02 1.44
C GLY A 217 0.50 8.41 2.65
N LEU A 218 0.37 7.08 2.67
CA LEU A 218 -0.31 6.34 3.73
C LEU A 218 0.41 6.45 5.08
N LEU A 219 1.74 6.29 5.12
CA LEU A 219 2.54 6.47 6.34
C LEU A 219 2.42 7.90 6.90
N ASN A 220 2.35 8.92 6.04
CA ASN A 220 2.13 10.29 6.49
C ASN A 220 0.69 10.53 6.96
N LYS A 221 -0.31 9.84 6.36
CA LYS A 221 -1.69 9.85 6.83
C LYS A 221 -1.79 9.27 8.24
N GLU A 222 -1.20 8.09 8.48
CA GLU A 222 -1.11 7.44 9.79
C GLU A 222 -0.40 8.34 10.83
N ALA A 223 0.68 9.01 10.41
CA ALA A 223 1.38 9.99 11.25
C ALA A 223 0.62 11.32 11.45
N LYS A 224 -0.62 11.44 10.96
CA LYS A 224 -1.47 12.65 10.99
C LYS A 224 -0.84 13.88 10.31
N LYS A 225 0.08 13.66 9.37
CA LYS A 225 0.73 14.69 8.54
C LYS A 225 -0.02 14.88 7.22
N TYR A 226 -1.29 15.29 7.33
CA TYR A 226 -2.23 15.31 6.19
C TYR A 226 -1.78 16.18 5.01
N LYS A 227 -1.06 17.30 5.25
CA LYS A 227 -0.54 18.15 4.17
C LYS A 227 0.45 17.40 3.28
N THR A 228 1.39 16.68 3.90
CA THR A 228 2.42 15.90 3.20
C THR A 228 1.80 14.66 2.53
N ALA A 229 0.89 13.99 3.22
CA ALA A 229 0.14 12.87 2.66
C ALA A 229 -0.64 13.29 1.39
N ARG A 230 -1.38 14.41 1.47
CA ARG A 230 -2.09 14.99 0.33
C ARG A 230 -1.16 15.28 -0.85
N THR A 231 -0.02 15.93 -0.62
CA THR A 231 0.91 16.24 -1.72
C THR A 231 1.46 14.99 -2.40
N ALA A 232 1.77 13.94 -1.63
CA ALA A 232 2.28 12.69 -2.17
C ALA A 232 1.21 11.94 -2.97
N LEU A 233 -0.02 11.86 -2.46
CA LEU A 233 -1.12 11.20 -3.14
C LEU A 233 -1.57 11.95 -4.41
N LEU A 234 -1.57 13.29 -4.39
CA LEU A 234 -1.85 14.09 -5.59
C LEU A 234 -0.77 13.89 -6.66
N GLU A 235 0.50 13.80 -6.27
CA GLU A 235 1.58 13.48 -7.20
C GLU A 235 1.43 12.06 -7.76
N CYS A 236 1.05 11.09 -6.94
CA CYS A 236 0.74 9.73 -7.39
C CYS A 236 -0.36 9.74 -8.45
N LEU A 237 -1.47 10.45 -8.18
CA LEU A 237 -2.58 10.63 -9.14
C LEU A 237 -2.13 11.31 -10.44
N ASP A 238 -1.29 12.34 -10.36
CA ASP A 238 -0.77 13.07 -11.53
C ASP A 238 0.17 12.22 -12.40
N LEU A 239 0.87 11.26 -11.80
CA LEU A 239 1.77 10.34 -12.50
C LEU A 239 1.02 9.14 -13.08
N ASP A 240 0.14 8.51 -12.29
CA ASP A 240 -0.61 7.31 -12.66
C ASP A 240 -1.66 7.60 -13.74
N GLY A 241 -2.32 8.76 -13.63
CA GLY A 241 -3.40 9.17 -14.53
C GLY A 241 -4.78 8.70 -14.08
N ILE A 242 -5.81 9.09 -14.84
CA ILE A 242 -7.22 8.88 -14.45
C ILE A 242 -7.88 7.78 -15.29
N GLN A 243 -7.37 7.50 -16.51
CA GLN A 243 -8.02 6.54 -17.43
C GLN A 243 -7.81 5.09 -17.00
N HIS A 244 -6.58 4.74 -16.60
CA HIS A 244 -6.22 3.40 -16.16
C HIS A 244 -5.33 3.50 -14.92
N PRO A 245 -5.89 3.95 -13.77
CA PRO A 245 -5.13 4.05 -12.54
C PRO A 245 -4.79 2.64 -12.05
N ILE A 246 -3.53 2.43 -11.70
CA ILE A 246 -3.07 1.21 -11.05
C ILE A 246 -3.07 1.38 -9.53
N THR A 247 -3.09 2.62 -9.06
CA THR A 247 -3.05 2.96 -7.65
C THR A 247 -4.40 3.46 -7.14
N ASN A 248 -4.72 3.12 -5.90
CA ASN A 248 -5.92 3.61 -5.21
C ASN A 248 -5.74 5.03 -4.62
N ALA A 249 -4.90 5.87 -5.24
CA ALA A 249 -4.58 7.22 -4.76
C ALA A 249 -5.80 8.11 -4.63
N ARG A 250 -6.71 8.03 -5.61
CA ARG A 250 -7.98 8.76 -5.63
C ARG A 250 -8.86 8.41 -4.44
N CYS A 251 -8.97 7.12 -4.09
CA CYS A 251 -9.79 6.63 -2.99
C CYS A 251 -9.23 7.15 -1.66
N HIS A 252 -7.92 7.00 -1.44
CA HIS A 252 -7.29 7.50 -0.22
C HIS A 252 -7.32 9.02 -0.10
N LEU A 253 -7.28 9.77 -1.21
CA LEU A 253 -7.47 11.23 -1.20
C LEU A 253 -8.88 11.62 -0.76
N MET A 254 -9.91 10.94 -1.27
CA MET A 254 -11.29 11.18 -0.82
C MET A 254 -11.45 10.89 0.67
N ARG A 255 -10.99 9.73 1.14
CA ARG A 255 -10.99 9.38 2.58
C ARG A 255 -10.26 10.43 3.42
N LEU A 256 -9.08 10.87 2.97
CA LEU A 256 -8.28 11.87 3.68
C LEU A 256 -9.00 13.22 3.79
N TYR A 257 -9.65 13.69 2.73
CA TYR A 257 -10.37 14.97 2.78
C TYR A 257 -11.58 14.90 3.70
N LEU A 258 -12.30 13.78 3.69
CA LEU A 258 -13.44 13.56 4.57
C LEU A 258 -13.02 13.45 6.04
N GLN A 259 -11.97 12.70 6.35
CA GLN A 259 -11.40 12.61 7.70
C GLN A 259 -10.93 13.96 8.27
N VAL A 260 -10.46 14.87 7.41
CA VAL A 260 -10.02 16.23 7.82
C VAL A 260 -11.19 17.24 7.76
N ASN A 261 -12.41 16.78 7.49
CA ASN A 261 -13.62 17.57 7.33
C ASN A 261 -13.45 18.72 6.32
N ARG A 262 -13.00 18.39 5.10
CA ARG A 262 -12.79 19.32 3.98
C ARG A 262 -13.63 18.93 2.75
N PRO A 263 -14.97 19.01 2.83
CA PRO A 263 -15.87 18.63 1.73
C PRO A 263 -15.59 19.44 0.44
N GLN A 264 -15.22 20.73 0.56
CA GLN A 264 -14.88 21.55 -0.61
C GLN A 264 -13.70 20.99 -1.42
N SER A 265 -12.72 20.35 -0.75
CA SER A 265 -11.58 19.74 -1.44
C SER A 265 -11.97 18.45 -2.19
N VAL A 266 -12.99 17.73 -1.72
CA VAL A 266 -13.58 16.58 -2.44
C VAL A 266 -14.25 17.08 -3.71
N HIS A 267 -15.08 18.12 -3.61
CA HIS A 267 -15.78 18.71 -4.74
C HIS A 267 -14.81 19.29 -5.79
N GLU A 268 -13.78 20.02 -5.34
CA GLU A 268 -12.73 20.53 -6.22
C GLU A 268 -11.97 19.38 -6.92
N LEU A 269 -11.58 18.34 -6.18
CA LEU A 269 -10.90 17.18 -6.76
C LEU A 269 -11.77 16.48 -7.81
N TRP A 270 -13.06 16.30 -7.51
CA TRP A 270 -14.03 15.71 -8.42
C TRP A 270 -14.16 16.52 -9.72
N ASN A 271 -14.44 17.82 -9.62
CA ASN A 271 -14.68 18.65 -10.80
C ASN A 271 -13.43 18.92 -11.63
N THR A 272 -12.29 19.14 -10.99
CA THR A 272 -11.06 19.56 -11.70
C THR A 272 -10.27 18.40 -12.26
N ARG A 273 -10.24 17.25 -11.57
CA ARG A 273 -9.39 16.12 -11.95
C ARG A 273 -10.18 14.91 -12.40
N LEU A 274 -11.17 14.46 -11.65
CA LEU A 274 -11.78 13.13 -11.87
C LEU A 274 -12.90 13.15 -12.93
N SER A 275 -13.83 14.10 -12.83
CA SER A 275 -15.00 14.19 -13.71
C SER A 275 -14.67 14.78 -15.09
N ALA A 276 -13.70 15.70 -15.15
CA ALA A 276 -13.31 16.40 -16.39
C ALA A 276 -12.79 15.47 -17.50
N ALA A 277 -12.39 14.24 -17.18
CA ALA A 277 -11.77 13.33 -18.13
C ALA A 277 -12.76 12.48 -18.96
N GLY A 278 -14.07 12.64 -18.78
CA GLY A 278 -15.07 11.79 -19.44
C GLY A 278 -15.00 10.32 -19.00
N ASN A 279 -14.28 10.04 -17.91
CA ASN A 279 -14.07 8.70 -17.41
C ASN A 279 -15.29 8.21 -16.65
N GLN A 280 -15.63 6.94 -16.88
CA GLN A 280 -16.57 6.20 -16.05
C GLN A 280 -15.84 5.82 -14.76
N GLU A 281 -15.79 6.76 -13.82
CA GLU A 281 -15.38 6.43 -12.45
C GLU A 281 -16.36 5.41 -11.88
N THR A 282 -15.83 4.28 -11.42
CA THR A 282 -16.61 3.15 -10.88
C THR A 282 -16.32 2.91 -9.40
N SER A 283 -15.27 3.54 -8.85
CA SER A 283 -14.89 3.31 -7.47
C SER A 283 -15.97 3.79 -6.49
N VAL A 284 -16.43 2.87 -5.64
CA VAL A 284 -17.40 3.14 -4.56
C VAL A 284 -16.93 4.31 -3.70
N TRP A 285 -15.67 4.25 -3.29
CA TRP A 285 -15.00 5.26 -2.49
C TRP A 285 -15.09 6.66 -3.07
N VAL A 286 -14.99 6.81 -4.39
CA VAL A 286 -15.07 8.11 -5.03
C VAL A 286 -16.52 8.55 -5.17
N LEU A 287 -17.38 7.70 -5.73
CA LEU A 287 -18.75 8.09 -6.07
C LEU A 287 -19.59 8.39 -4.84
N TYR A 288 -19.54 7.55 -3.80
CA TYR A 288 -20.32 7.76 -2.59
C TYR A 288 -19.77 8.92 -1.74
N SER A 289 -18.45 9.14 -1.75
CA SER A 289 -17.86 10.34 -1.14
C SER A 289 -18.36 11.63 -1.78
N VAL A 290 -18.49 11.65 -3.12
CA VAL A 290 -19.03 12.80 -3.84
C VAL A 290 -20.53 12.96 -3.55
N ALA A 291 -21.30 11.87 -3.55
CA ALA A 291 -22.73 11.91 -3.23
C ALA A 291 -22.99 12.46 -1.82
N LEU A 292 -22.21 12.02 -0.81
CA LEU A 292 -22.28 12.55 0.55
C LEU A 292 -21.97 14.05 0.59
N VAL A 293 -20.91 14.49 -0.10
CA VAL A 293 -20.53 15.89 -0.12
C VAL A 293 -21.58 16.75 -0.82
N GLU A 294 -22.14 16.32 -1.94
CA GLU A 294 -23.23 17.07 -2.59
C GLU A 294 -24.49 17.11 -1.70
N TYR A 295 -24.80 16.04 -0.96
CA TYR A 295 -25.88 16.06 0.02
C TYR A 295 -25.62 17.12 1.10
N ILE A 296 -24.43 17.12 1.72
CA ILE A 296 -24.05 18.12 2.73
C ILE A 296 -24.14 19.53 2.16
N ARG A 297 -23.65 19.77 0.94
CA ARG A 297 -23.71 21.08 0.28
C ARG A 297 -25.13 21.55 0.00
N TRP A 298 -26.02 20.63 -0.36
CA TRP A 298 -27.43 20.93 -0.55
C TRP A 298 -28.14 21.17 0.79
N ASN A 299 -28.04 20.23 1.73
CA ASN A 299 -28.81 20.20 2.97
C ASN A 299 -28.34 21.25 3.99
N ASP A 300 -27.03 21.39 4.19
CA ASP A 300 -26.49 22.22 5.27
C ASP A 300 -26.13 23.63 4.80
N PHE A 301 -25.69 23.77 3.55
CA PHE A 301 -25.15 25.02 3.01
C PHE A 301 -26.01 25.69 1.95
N GLY A 302 -26.98 24.99 1.34
CA GLY A 302 -27.79 25.51 0.23
C GLY A 302 -26.98 25.93 -1.00
N GLU A 303 -25.75 25.43 -1.17
CA GLU A 303 -24.86 25.79 -2.28
C GLU A 303 -25.16 25.01 -3.57
N SER A 304 -25.84 23.87 -3.45
CA SER A 304 -26.18 23.00 -4.56
C SER A 304 -27.68 22.72 -4.58
N THR A 305 -28.18 22.38 -5.76
CA THR A 305 -29.60 22.03 -5.92
C THR A 305 -29.83 20.59 -5.51
N ARG A 306 -31.03 20.29 -4.99
CA ARG A 306 -31.46 18.91 -4.72
C ARG A 306 -31.26 17.98 -5.92
N GLN A 307 -31.56 18.47 -7.13
CA GLN A 307 -31.40 17.70 -8.37
C GLN A 307 -29.94 17.32 -8.62
N GLN A 308 -28.98 18.21 -8.34
CA GLN A 308 -27.56 17.91 -8.46
C GLN A 308 -27.11 16.85 -7.45
N ALA A 309 -27.53 16.98 -6.18
CA ALA A 309 -27.23 15.98 -5.16
C ALA A 309 -27.85 14.61 -5.51
N GLU A 310 -29.10 14.59 -5.98
CA GLU A 310 -29.78 13.38 -6.41
C GLU A 310 -29.12 12.75 -7.64
N GLN A 311 -28.69 13.54 -8.62
CA GLN A 311 -27.92 13.03 -9.76
C GLN A 311 -26.58 12.42 -9.34
N ALA A 312 -25.87 13.04 -8.38
CA ALA A 312 -24.63 12.51 -7.85
C ALA A 312 -24.87 11.16 -7.14
N LEU A 313 -25.96 11.06 -6.37
CA LEU A 313 -26.35 9.83 -5.68
C LEU A 313 -26.78 8.73 -6.66
N LEU A 314 -27.60 9.03 -7.66
CA LEU A 314 -27.99 8.08 -8.70
C LEU A 314 -26.78 7.58 -9.51
N ARG A 315 -25.78 8.44 -9.74
CA ARG A 315 -24.51 8.03 -10.33
C ARG A 315 -23.74 7.08 -9.43
N ALA A 316 -23.76 7.29 -8.10
CA ALA A 316 -23.16 6.36 -7.15
C ALA A 316 -23.87 5.00 -7.13
N PHE A 317 -25.20 5.00 -7.19
CA PHE A 317 -26.01 3.78 -7.30
C PHE A 317 -25.70 3.00 -8.58
N ALA A 318 -25.58 3.71 -9.71
CA ALA A 318 -25.21 3.09 -10.98
C ALA A 318 -23.79 2.51 -10.98
N GLY A 319 -22.86 3.12 -10.25
CA GLY A 319 -21.50 2.59 -10.09
C GLY A 319 -21.47 1.31 -9.25
N ASN A 320 -22.19 1.30 -8.12
CA ASN A 320 -22.30 0.11 -7.29
C ASN A 320 -23.63 0.11 -6.51
N PRO A 321 -24.65 -0.66 -6.94
CA PRO A 321 -25.94 -0.69 -6.27
C PRO A 321 -25.89 -1.44 -4.92
N LEU A 322 -24.94 -2.36 -4.71
CA LEU A 322 -24.84 -3.13 -3.47
C LEU A 322 -24.53 -2.22 -2.28
N CYS A 323 -23.63 -1.25 -2.48
CA CYS A 323 -23.33 -0.22 -1.50
C CYS A 323 -24.56 0.67 -1.20
N ALA A 324 -25.45 0.90 -2.17
CA ALA A 324 -26.65 1.69 -1.98
C ALA A 324 -27.61 1.00 -1.01
N TYR A 325 -27.85 -0.30 -1.21
CA TYR A 325 -28.69 -1.10 -0.31
C TYR A 325 -28.06 -1.22 1.08
N TYR A 326 -26.75 -1.41 1.14
CA TYR A 326 -26.04 -1.48 2.42
C TYR A 326 -26.20 -0.17 3.22
N LEU A 327 -26.00 1.00 2.58
CA LEU A 327 -26.20 2.30 3.22
C LEU A 327 -27.67 2.54 3.59
N ALA A 328 -28.60 2.31 2.66
CA ALA A 328 -30.04 2.57 2.86
C ALA A 328 -30.64 1.76 4.02
N PHE A 329 -30.03 0.63 4.35
CA PHE A 329 -30.48 -0.27 5.41
C PHE A 329 -29.34 -0.65 6.36
N ALA A 330 -28.46 0.32 6.66
CA ALA A 330 -27.27 0.12 7.46
C ALA A 330 -27.52 -0.68 8.74
N ASP A 331 -28.53 -0.31 9.53
CA ASP A 331 -28.88 -1.00 10.79
C ASP A 331 -29.18 -2.49 10.58
N PHE A 332 -29.83 -2.82 9.46
CA PHE A 332 -30.18 -4.20 9.13
C PHE A 332 -28.94 -4.98 8.70
N PHE A 333 -28.11 -4.41 7.82
CA PHE A 333 -26.89 -5.07 7.38
C PHE A 333 -25.90 -5.26 8.54
N HIS A 334 -25.73 -4.30 9.44
CA HIS A 334 -24.88 -4.46 10.63
C HIS A 334 -25.37 -5.55 11.59
N GLN A 335 -26.65 -5.91 11.55
CA GLN A 335 -27.21 -6.97 12.38
C GLN A 335 -26.98 -8.37 11.80
N TYR A 336 -26.95 -8.52 10.48
CA TYR A 336 -26.97 -9.82 9.80
C TYR A 336 -25.70 -10.14 8.99
N MET A 337 -24.89 -9.15 8.66
CA MET A 337 -23.56 -9.37 8.07
C MET A 337 -22.54 -9.49 9.19
N GLU A 338 -21.98 -10.68 9.34
CA GLU A 338 -20.88 -10.94 10.28
C GLU A 338 -19.54 -10.91 9.52
N TYR A 339 -18.42 -10.76 10.25
CA TYR A 339 -17.05 -10.79 9.71
C TYR A 339 -16.72 -9.70 8.70
N THR A 340 -17.50 -8.62 8.65
CA THR A 340 -17.27 -7.51 7.72
C THR A 340 -15.96 -6.76 7.98
N ASP A 341 -15.48 -6.85 9.21
CA ASP A 341 -14.28 -6.18 9.72
C ASP A 341 -13.00 -6.80 9.15
N ASP A 342 -13.08 -8.05 8.66
CA ASP A 342 -11.94 -8.80 8.14
C ASP A 342 -11.68 -8.49 6.64
N ILE A 343 -12.61 -7.79 5.98
CA ILE A 343 -12.45 -7.40 4.57
C ILE A 343 -11.57 -6.15 4.47
N GLU A 344 -10.32 -6.33 4.03
CA GLU A 344 -9.38 -5.26 3.72
C GLU A 344 -9.01 -5.25 2.23
N ASP A 345 -8.87 -4.06 1.63
CA ASP A 345 -8.36 -3.86 0.26
C ASP A 345 -9.10 -4.64 -0.85
N ALA A 346 -10.42 -4.85 -0.71
CA ALA A 346 -11.21 -5.59 -1.69
C ALA A 346 -11.25 -4.92 -3.08
N ASP A 347 -11.00 -5.71 -4.12
CA ASP A 347 -11.07 -5.29 -5.52
C ASP A 347 -12.45 -5.54 -6.15
N ASP A 348 -13.26 -6.42 -5.57
CA ASP A 348 -14.57 -6.77 -6.11
C ASP A 348 -15.67 -5.77 -5.68
N PRO A 349 -16.81 -5.69 -6.40
CA PRO A 349 -17.85 -4.72 -6.09
C PRO A 349 -18.51 -4.94 -4.72
N LEU A 350 -18.69 -6.18 -4.26
CA LEU A 350 -19.34 -6.44 -2.98
C LEU A 350 -18.38 -6.14 -1.83
N GLY A 351 -17.13 -6.61 -1.91
CA GLY A 351 -16.10 -6.31 -0.93
C GLY A 351 -15.86 -4.80 -0.79
N GLN A 352 -15.78 -4.05 -1.89
CA GLN A 352 -15.70 -2.58 -1.83
C GLN A 352 -16.91 -1.92 -1.15
N ALA A 353 -18.11 -2.48 -1.34
CA ALA A 353 -19.32 -1.96 -0.70
C ALA A 353 -19.30 -2.21 0.81
N ILE A 354 -18.89 -3.41 1.24
CA ILE A 354 -18.77 -3.77 2.65
C ILE A 354 -17.66 -2.94 3.31
N GLU A 355 -16.47 -2.88 2.71
CA GLU A 355 -15.34 -2.08 3.20
C GLU A 355 -15.74 -0.60 3.37
N TYR A 356 -16.42 -0.02 2.36
CA TYR A 356 -16.90 1.37 2.44
C TYR A 356 -17.88 1.61 3.59
N CYS A 357 -18.79 0.66 3.80
CA CYS A 357 -19.84 0.74 4.80
C CYS A 357 -19.39 0.35 6.21
N HIS A 358 -18.24 -0.31 6.35
CA HIS A 358 -17.66 -0.70 7.63
C HIS A 358 -16.59 0.29 8.13
N ASP A 359 -15.90 0.99 7.22
CA ASP A 359 -14.90 2.01 7.56
C ASP A 359 -15.54 3.26 8.21
N GLU A 360 -14.70 4.19 8.67
CA GLU A 360 -15.04 5.47 9.30
C GLU A 360 -16.06 6.31 8.51
N GLN A 361 -16.25 6.03 7.21
CA GLN A 361 -17.15 6.83 6.36
C GLN A 361 -18.61 6.57 6.62
N MET A 362 -18.98 5.35 7.06
CA MET A 362 -20.32 5.09 7.53
C MET A 362 -20.67 5.98 8.73
N GLY A 363 -19.70 6.26 9.61
CA GLY A 363 -19.86 7.21 10.69
C GLY A 363 -20.25 8.62 10.24
N MET A 364 -19.80 9.05 9.05
CA MET A 364 -20.20 10.35 8.50
C MET A 364 -21.61 10.32 7.91
N TRP A 365 -22.00 9.25 7.23
CA TRP A 365 -23.38 9.07 6.77
C TRP A 365 -24.36 9.05 7.96
N MET A 366 -24.05 8.30 9.02
CA MET A 366 -24.84 8.25 10.26
C MET A 366 -24.83 9.59 11.00
N GLY A 367 -23.71 10.31 10.98
CA GLY A 367 -23.57 11.61 11.65
C GLY A 367 -24.25 12.77 10.92
N THR A 368 -24.61 12.60 9.63
CA THR A 368 -25.26 13.63 8.84
C THR A 368 -26.78 13.46 8.89
N GLU A 369 -27.47 14.46 9.43
CA GLU A 369 -28.92 14.39 9.67
C GLU A 369 -29.70 14.11 8.38
N GLY A 370 -30.56 13.10 8.41
CA GLY A 370 -31.42 12.72 7.29
C GLY A 370 -30.72 12.05 6.10
N ALA A 371 -29.40 11.93 6.08
CA ALA A 371 -28.66 11.43 4.91
C ALA A 371 -29.03 9.99 4.55
N LEU A 372 -29.09 9.08 5.54
CA LEU A 372 -29.49 7.69 5.31
C LEU A 372 -30.95 7.55 4.85
N GLN A 373 -31.86 8.35 5.44
CA GLN A 373 -33.27 8.36 5.01
C GLN A 373 -33.39 8.86 3.56
N TRP A 374 -32.62 9.88 3.20
CA TRP A 374 -32.58 10.40 1.84
C TRP A 374 -32.03 9.37 0.83
N VAL A 375 -30.97 8.64 1.20
CA VAL A 375 -30.44 7.53 0.40
C VAL A 375 -31.51 6.46 0.21
N GLN A 376 -32.18 6.04 1.29
CA GLN A 376 -33.26 5.06 1.26
C GLN A 376 -34.43 5.50 0.37
N ASP A 377 -34.92 6.72 0.55
CA ASP A 377 -36.05 7.26 -0.22
C ASP A 377 -35.71 7.39 -1.71
N THR A 378 -34.46 7.74 -2.04
CA THR A 378 -34.00 7.85 -3.43
C THR A 378 -33.82 6.48 -4.05
N LEU A 379 -33.24 5.52 -3.31
CA LEU A 379 -33.07 4.15 -3.76
C LEU A 379 -34.42 3.48 -4.02
N LEU A 380 -35.39 3.63 -3.12
CA LEU A 380 -36.73 3.04 -3.28
C LEU A 380 -37.50 3.64 -4.46
N ARG A 381 -37.30 4.94 -4.78
CA ARG A 381 -37.87 5.56 -5.99
C ARG A 381 -37.24 5.06 -7.27
N ALA A 382 -35.93 4.81 -7.26
CA ALA A 382 -35.17 4.33 -8.42
C ALA A 382 -34.94 2.81 -8.42
N LYS A 383 -35.64 2.05 -7.56
CA LYS A 383 -35.39 0.61 -7.33
C LYS A 383 -35.40 -0.21 -8.63
N ALA A 384 -36.29 0.14 -9.56
CA ALA A 384 -36.43 -0.55 -10.83
C ALA A 384 -35.16 -0.50 -11.70
N ASP A 385 -34.32 0.53 -11.51
CA ASP A 385 -33.10 0.73 -12.28
C ASP A 385 -31.87 0.02 -11.65
N PHE A 386 -31.98 -0.40 -10.37
CA PHE A 386 -30.87 -0.91 -9.57
C PHE A 386 -31.18 -2.29 -8.98
N ASP A 387 -31.08 -3.31 -9.83
CA ASP A 387 -31.26 -4.73 -9.47
C ASP A 387 -30.00 -5.29 -8.79
N TRP A 388 -30.07 -5.40 -7.46
CA TRP A 388 -28.99 -5.98 -6.64
C TRP A 388 -28.77 -7.46 -6.94
N ASN A 389 -29.83 -8.22 -7.22
CA ASN A 389 -29.74 -9.67 -7.40
C ASN A 389 -28.98 -9.99 -8.68
N ARG A 390 -29.29 -9.29 -9.78
CA ARG A 390 -28.53 -9.41 -11.03
C ARG A 390 -27.04 -9.10 -10.83
N ARG A 391 -26.70 -8.11 -9.99
CA ARG A 391 -25.29 -7.77 -9.74
C ARG A 391 -24.57 -8.87 -8.95
N LEU A 392 -25.23 -9.48 -7.96
CA LEU A 392 -24.68 -10.63 -7.24
C LEU A 392 -24.49 -11.85 -8.14
N GLU A 393 -25.46 -12.15 -9.01
CA GLU A 393 -25.35 -13.26 -9.98
C GLU A 393 -24.15 -13.09 -10.91
N MET A 394 -23.84 -11.85 -11.33
CA MET A 394 -22.62 -11.56 -12.09
C MET A 394 -21.35 -11.86 -11.29
N ILE A 395 -21.29 -11.47 -10.02
CA ILE A 395 -20.13 -11.72 -9.14
C ILE A 395 -19.95 -13.23 -8.94
N GLU A 396 -21.01 -13.98 -8.68
CA GLU A 396 -20.96 -15.44 -8.55
C GLU A 396 -20.48 -16.12 -9.83
N ALA A 397 -20.91 -15.62 -11.00
CA ALA A 397 -20.50 -16.14 -12.29
C ALA A 397 -19.02 -15.86 -12.59
N GLU A 398 -18.54 -14.64 -12.29
CA GLU A 398 -17.13 -14.25 -12.41
C GLU A 398 -16.25 -15.12 -11.51
N GLN A 399 -16.66 -15.37 -10.26
CA GLN A 399 -15.91 -16.23 -9.33
C GLN A 399 -15.87 -17.70 -9.77
N LYS A 400 -16.99 -18.24 -10.25
CA LYS A 400 -17.03 -19.61 -10.79
C LYS A 400 -16.15 -19.77 -12.03
N ALA A 401 -16.12 -18.77 -12.91
CA ALA A 401 -15.26 -18.80 -14.10
C ALA A 401 -13.78 -18.83 -13.72
N ASN A 402 -13.36 -18.03 -12.72
CA ASN A 402 -11.97 -18.02 -12.25
C ASN A 402 -11.57 -19.36 -11.61
N GLY A 403 -12.46 -19.98 -10.82
CA GLY A 403 -12.16 -21.25 -10.15
C GLY A 403 -12.09 -22.48 -11.07
N GLU A 404 -12.63 -22.41 -12.30
CA GLU A 404 -12.53 -23.50 -13.29
C GLU A 404 -11.20 -23.48 -14.07
N ASP A 405 -10.58 -22.31 -14.22
CA ASP A 405 -9.29 -22.17 -14.93
C ASP A 405 -8.11 -22.70 -14.10
N ASP A 406 -8.18 -22.60 -12.77
CA ASP A 406 -7.11 -23.08 -11.86
C ASP A 406 -7.03 -24.61 -11.76
N GLN A 407 -8.08 -25.35 -12.08
CA GLN A 407 -8.06 -26.82 -12.01
C GLN A 407 -7.31 -27.49 -13.18
N ASN A 408 -6.92 -26.73 -14.21
CA ASN A 408 -6.18 -27.25 -15.37
C ASN A 408 -4.70 -26.81 -15.42
N GLY A 409 -4.23 -26.02 -14.46
CA GLY A 409 -2.82 -25.61 -14.31
C GLY A 409 -2.05 -26.56 -13.38
N GLU A 410 -0.83 -26.93 -13.76
CA GLU A 410 0.04 -27.81 -12.97
C GLU A 410 0.26 -27.26 -11.55
N GLU A 411 0.05 -28.14 -10.56
CA GLU A 411 0.22 -27.93 -9.11
C GLU A 411 1.58 -27.30 -8.74
N GLU A 412 1.67 -25.96 -8.68
CA GLU A 412 2.79 -25.27 -8.03
C GLU A 412 2.26 -24.24 -7.00
N ASP A 413 2.21 -24.66 -5.73
CA ASP A 413 2.32 -23.86 -4.50
C ASP A 413 1.53 -22.52 -4.38
N GLU A 414 0.23 -22.47 -4.73
CA GLU A 414 -0.66 -21.32 -4.45
C GLU A 414 -1.74 -21.65 -3.39
N GLU A 415 -1.32 -21.96 -2.15
CA GLU A 415 -2.25 -22.16 -1.02
C GLU A 415 -2.84 -20.83 -0.48
N GLU A 416 -2.24 -19.66 -0.76
CA GLU A 416 -2.71 -18.37 -0.24
C GLU A 416 -3.96 -17.81 -0.98
N SER A 417 -4.21 -18.20 -2.23
CA SER A 417 -5.33 -17.62 -3.01
C SER A 417 -6.71 -18.23 -2.71
N GLN A 418 -6.77 -19.41 -2.09
CA GLN A 418 -8.04 -20.11 -1.89
C GLN A 418 -8.84 -19.63 -0.67
N GLU A 419 -8.17 -19.02 0.32
CA GLU A 419 -8.81 -18.53 1.54
C GLU A 419 -9.65 -17.28 1.23
N ASP A 420 -9.06 -16.29 0.55
CA ASP A 420 -9.74 -15.05 0.15
C ASP A 420 -10.97 -15.29 -0.77
N GLN A 421 -10.92 -16.34 -1.60
CA GLN A 421 -12.00 -16.65 -2.55
C GLN A 421 -13.20 -17.33 -1.86
N ALA A 422 -12.96 -18.11 -0.81
CA ALA A 422 -14.02 -18.74 -0.03
C ALA A 422 -14.86 -17.69 0.72
N ASP A 423 -14.22 -16.61 1.15
CA ASP A 423 -14.84 -15.54 1.92
C ASP A 423 -15.84 -14.73 1.08
N LEU A 424 -15.53 -14.43 -0.18
CA LEU A 424 -16.44 -13.61 -1.01
C LEU A 424 -17.78 -14.31 -1.30
N LEU A 425 -17.78 -15.61 -1.61
CA LEU A 425 -19.01 -16.35 -1.86
C LEU A 425 -19.87 -16.47 -0.60
N MET A 426 -19.23 -16.56 0.57
CA MET A 426 -19.92 -16.47 1.86
C MET A 426 -20.60 -15.09 2.01
N PHE A 427 -19.89 -13.99 1.74
CA PHE A 427 -20.47 -12.64 1.79
C PHE A 427 -21.61 -12.45 0.79
N VAL A 428 -21.53 -13.03 -0.42
CA VAL A 428 -22.65 -13.02 -1.38
C VAL A 428 -23.88 -13.72 -0.80
N GLY A 429 -23.69 -14.90 -0.20
CA GLY A 429 -24.77 -15.65 0.46
C GLY A 429 -25.40 -14.89 1.62
N MET A 430 -24.59 -14.27 2.47
CA MET A 430 -25.05 -13.42 3.57
C MET A 430 -25.83 -12.21 3.04
N PHE A 431 -25.28 -11.49 2.07
CA PHE A 431 -25.95 -10.33 1.47
C PHE A 431 -27.31 -10.71 0.87
N ARG A 432 -27.39 -11.82 0.13
CA ARG A 432 -28.65 -12.33 -0.44
C ARG A 432 -29.66 -12.67 0.67
N THR A 433 -29.22 -13.40 1.70
CA THR A 433 -30.08 -13.75 2.84
C THR A 433 -30.58 -12.50 3.56
N THR A 434 -29.72 -11.52 3.79
CA THR A 434 -30.09 -10.23 4.38
C THR A 434 -31.14 -9.50 3.54
N MET A 435 -30.97 -9.46 2.22
CA MET A 435 -31.94 -8.85 1.31
C MET A 435 -33.29 -9.58 1.30
N GLU A 436 -33.30 -10.91 1.31
CA GLU A 436 -34.53 -11.71 1.39
C GLU A 436 -35.29 -11.45 2.71
N MET A 437 -34.57 -11.34 3.83
CA MET A 437 -35.16 -10.96 5.12
C MET A 437 -35.73 -9.53 5.08
N LEU A 438 -35.07 -8.62 4.37
CA LEU A 438 -35.49 -7.24 4.20
C LEU A 438 -36.78 -7.13 3.36
N GLU A 439 -36.91 -7.98 2.34
CA GLU A 439 -38.13 -8.15 1.54
C GLU A 439 -39.26 -8.75 2.36
N ALA A 440 -38.99 -9.80 3.15
CA ALA A 440 -39.97 -10.43 4.03
C ALA A 440 -40.51 -9.46 5.09
N ASN A 441 -39.67 -8.53 5.57
CA ASN A 441 -40.05 -7.48 6.51
C ASN A 441 -40.88 -6.35 5.86
N GLY A 442 -41.02 -6.34 4.53
CA GLY A 442 -41.78 -5.31 3.81
C GLY A 442 -41.08 -3.96 3.70
N SER A 443 -39.83 -3.84 4.17
CA SER A 443 -39.06 -2.58 4.13
C SER A 443 -38.81 -2.08 2.71
N LEU A 444 -38.67 -3.00 1.73
CA LEU A 444 -38.54 -2.65 0.31
C LEU A 444 -39.87 -2.28 -0.38
N ALA A 445 -41.02 -2.54 0.24
CA ALA A 445 -42.33 -2.22 -0.33
C ALA A 445 -42.83 -0.82 0.08
N ARG A 446 -42.10 -0.14 0.97
CA ARG A 446 -42.46 1.22 1.41
C ARG A 446 -42.33 2.18 0.24
N VAL A 447 -43.45 2.77 -0.19
CA VAL A 447 -43.44 3.86 -1.18
C VAL A 447 -42.99 5.14 -0.47
N PRO A 448 -41.87 5.76 -0.88
CA PRO A 448 -41.44 7.02 -0.30
C PRO A 448 -42.50 8.12 -0.53
N PRO A 449 -42.69 9.06 0.40
CA PRO A 449 -43.60 10.17 0.19
C PRO A 449 -43.21 10.93 -1.08
N ALA A 450 -44.21 11.30 -1.89
CA ALA A 450 -43.98 12.12 -3.08
C ALA A 450 -43.29 13.42 -2.65
N ILE A 451 -42.16 13.73 -3.29
CA ILE A 451 -41.46 14.98 -3.05
C ILE A 451 -42.38 16.10 -3.52
N VAL A 452 -42.94 16.82 -2.55
CA VAL A 452 -43.50 18.14 -2.85
C VAL A 452 -42.27 19.01 -3.11
N GLU A 453 -42.03 19.40 -4.36
CA GLU A 453 -41.01 20.40 -4.68
C GLU A 453 -41.41 21.68 -3.94
N ASP A 454 -40.80 21.91 -2.79
CA ASP A 454 -41.02 23.13 -2.02
C ASP A 454 -40.58 24.31 -2.89
N ALA A 455 -41.55 25.05 -3.41
CA ALA A 455 -41.38 26.27 -4.19
C ALA A 455 -40.81 27.45 -3.37
N LYS A 456 -39.92 27.17 -2.40
CA LYS A 456 -39.38 28.15 -1.45
C LYS A 456 -38.06 28.80 -1.91
N ASP A 457 -37.42 28.30 -2.97
CA ASP A 457 -36.08 28.74 -3.37
C ASP A 457 -36.00 30.07 -4.14
N ASN A 458 -37.06 30.89 -4.18
CA ASN A 458 -37.02 32.15 -4.92
C ASN A 458 -37.45 33.40 -4.14
N ASN A 459 -37.69 33.34 -2.82
CA ASN A 459 -38.27 34.48 -2.11
C ASN A 459 -37.55 34.93 -0.82
N GLN A 460 -36.31 34.50 -0.56
CA GLN A 460 -35.55 34.95 0.62
C GLN A 460 -34.31 35.81 0.32
N GLN A 461 -34.02 36.15 -0.94
CA GLN A 461 -32.87 37.01 -1.28
C GLN A 461 -33.19 38.50 -1.55
N SER A 462 -34.44 38.97 -1.42
CA SER A 462 -34.81 40.36 -1.78
C SER A 462 -35.22 41.28 -0.63
N GLU A 463 -35.23 40.86 0.65
CA GLU A 463 -35.68 41.75 1.75
C GLU A 463 -34.56 42.26 2.69
N GLY A 464 -33.29 42.01 2.38
CA GLY A 464 -32.18 42.30 3.30
C GLY A 464 -31.32 43.54 3.04
N GLN A 465 -31.52 44.31 1.96
CA GLN A 465 -30.51 45.29 1.51
C GLN A 465 -31.02 46.71 1.20
N GLU A 466 -32.18 47.10 1.71
CA GLU A 466 -32.64 48.50 1.70
C GLU A 466 -32.97 48.96 3.12
N LYS A 467 -31.96 49.40 3.89
CA LYS A 467 -32.07 50.36 5.01
C LYS A 467 -30.74 50.44 5.76
N LYS A 468 -29.73 51.10 5.18
CA LYS A 468 -28.65 51.70 5.98
C LYS A 468 -27.85 52.79 5.26
N ASP A 469 -28.53 53.68 4.54
CA ASP A 469 -27.93 54.93 4.04
C ASP A 469 -28.86 56.10 4.39
N GLN A 470 -28.87 56.50 5.65
CA GLN A 470 -29.24 57.83 6.13
C GLN A 470 -29.01 57.88 7.65
N GLU A 471 -28.55 59.02 8.14
CA GLU A 471 -28.15 59.34 9.52
C GLU A 471 -26.72 58.94 9.94
N SER A 472 -25.76 59.79 9.60
CA SER A 472 -25.06 60.61 10.62
C SER A 472 -24.10 61.58 9.95
N GLU A 473 -24.65 62.72 9.55
CA GLU A 473 -23.93 64.00 9.55
C GLU A 473 -23.69 64.41 11.02
N GLU A 474 -22.66 65.23 11.23
CA GLU A 474 -22.23 65.94 12.46
C GLU A 474 -21.08 65.33 13.27
N GLY A 475 -20.03 66.15 13.44
CA GLY A 475 -19.18 66.11 14.64
C GLY A 475 -17.68 66.09 14.43
N GLU A 476 -17.12 67.23 14.03
CA GLU A 476 -15.94 67.91 14.62
C GLU A 476 -14.71 67.10 15.13
N GLY A 477 -13.52 67.54 14.69
CA GLY A 477 -12.31 67.52 15.55
C GLY A 477 -11.02 67.00 14.94
N SER A 478 -10.27 67.88 14.25
CA SER A 478 -8.79 67.82 14.17
C SER A 478 -8.14 67.97 15.56
N PRO A 479 -6.79 68.01 15.68
CA PRO A 479 -5.72 67.12 15.21
C PRO A 479 -4.79 66.70 16.39
N ASP A 480 -3.87 65.74 16.24
CA ASP A 480 -2.44 65.91 16.59
C ASP A 480 -1.59 64.62 16.54
N ASP A 481 -0.41 64.78 15.94
CA ASP A 481 0.93 64.37 16.39
C ASP A 481 1.23 62.91 16.85
N SER A 482 2.08 62.21 16.06
CA SER A 482 3.52 61.99 16.37
C SER A 482 4.07 60.66 15.82
N ASP A 483 5.25 60.80 15.19
CA ASP A 483 6.32 59.82 14.86
C ASP A 483 6.13 58.74 13.78
#